data_AF-A0AB34TB50-F1
#
_entry.id   AF-A0AB34TB50-F1
#
_cell.length_a   1.000
_cell.length_b   1.000
_cell.length_c   1.000
_cell.angle_alpha   90.00
_cell.angle_beta   90.00
_cell.angle_gamma   90.00
#
_symmetry.space_group_name_H-M   'P 1'
#
loop_
_entity.id
_entity.type
_entity.pdbx_description
1 polymer ?
#
loop_
_entity_poly.entity_id
_entity_poly.type
_entity_poly.pdbx_seq_one_letter_code
_entity_poly.pdbx_strand_id
1 'polypeptide(L)'
;MHSVHIDLIGGETMTEMNDSLALDAFLGGATLKAVRDEYGYRNVTTCMAAIERALKRALEGQDPERARRIEIARIDAMERAIYPSAVEGDLKCINQCVSLGERRLRLLDSPGSKGNGLTKSYESTVLQLRNKRAISAEDEAAIQSGRLIAEQIDYAIRNCTGQEVTKALYLMPHLMNILNTLGATPESRKKMAAMVDSGKEEIGAEDPLTAFTTKSFGRS
;
A
#
# COMPACT_ATOMS: atom_id res chain seq x y z
N MET A 1 -9.43 44.61 -6.35
CA MET A 1 -8.71 43.39 -5.91
C MET A 1 -8.87 43.29 -4.40
N HIS A 2 -9.87 42.53 -3.95
CA HIS A 2 -10.12 42.33 -2.52
C HIS A 2 -9.06 41.38 -1.96
N SER A 3 -8.22 41.90 -1.06
CA SER A 3 -7.23 41.14 -0.32
C SER A 3 -7.94 40.24 0.69
N VAL A 4 -7.82 38.92 0.53
CA VAL A 4 -8.32 37.96 1.52
C VAL A 4 -7.30 37.94 2.65
N HIS A 5 -7.61 38.62 3.76
CA HIS A 5 -6.85 38.50 4.99
C HIS A 5 -6.94 37.05 5.47
N ILE A 6 -5.84 36.31 5.37
CA ILE A 6 -5.65 35.02 6.03
C ILE A 6 -5.18 35.36 7.45
N ASP A 7 -6.13 35.37 8.40
CA ASP A 7 -5.81 35.53 9.81
C ASP A 7 -5.15 34.25 10.33
N LEU A 8 -3.82 34.30 10.42
CA LEU A 8 -3.00 33.29 11.08
C LEU A 8 -3.01 33.56 12.59
N ILE A 9 -3.68 32.70 13.35
CA ILE A 9 -3.56 32.66 14.82
C ILE A 9 -2.84 31.35 15.15
N GLY A 10 -1.61 31.44 15.65
CA GLY A 10 -0.87 30.26 16.15
C GLY A 10 -0.20 29.35 15.11
N GLY A 11 -0.19 29.73 13.82
CA GLY A 11 0.46 28.96 12.75
C GLY A 11 -0.48 28.03 11.96
N GLU A 12 -1.75 27.95 12.35
CA GLU A 12 -2.80 27.28 11.60
C GLU A 12 -3.75 28.31 10.97
N THR A 13 -4.24 28.00 9.77
CA THR A 13 -5.24 28.82 9.08
C THR A 13 -6.63 28.62 9.71
N MET A 14 -7.50 29.64 9.66
CA MET A 14 -8.88 29.53 10.16
C MET A 14 -9.66 28.35 9.56
N THR A 15 -9.36 27.98 8.31
CA THR A 15 -9.94 26.81 7.64
C THR A 15 -9.46 25.49 8.25
N GLU A 16 -8.18 25.40 8.63
CA GLU A 16 -7.62 24.22 9.30
C GLU A 16 -8.24 24.00 10.67
N MET A 17 -8.45 25.07 11.44
CA MET A 17 -9.09 25.00 12.75
C MET A 17 -10.54 24.50 12.66
N ASN A 18 -11.31 25.02 11.69
CA ASN A 18 -12.70 24.58 11.48
C ASN A 18 -12.80 23.13 10.98
N ASP A 19 -11.88 22.69 10.12
CA ASP A 19 -11.78 21.30 9.67
C ASP A 19 -11.51 20.37 10.89
N SER A 20 -10.62 20.75 11.81
CA SER A 20 -10.29 19.96 13.02
C SER A 20 -11.45 19.89 14.02
N LEU A 21 -12.13 21.02 14.28
CA LEU A 21 -13.31 21.04 15.16
C LEU A 21 -14.47 20.21 14.58
N ALA A 22 -14.64 20.22 13.26
CA ALA A 22 -15.63 19.38 12.59
C ALA A 22 -15.33 17.89 12.74
N LEU A 23 -14.05 17.50 12.69
CA LEU A 23 -13.62 16.13 12.96
C LEU A 23 -13.92 15.72 14.41
N ASP A 24 -13.58 16.56 15.39
CA ASP A 24 -13.80 16.27 16.81
C ASP A 24 -15.30 16.11 17.13
N ALA A 25 -16.15 17.00 16.61
CA ALA A 25 -17.60 16.90 16.76
C ALA A 25 -18.16 15.61 16.13
N PHE A 26 -17.66 15.25 14.94
CA PHE A 26 -18.06 14.02 14.26
C PHE A 26 -17.62 12.76 15.04
N LEU A 27 -16.38 12.73 15.55
CA LEU A 27 -15.89 11.63 16.39
C LEU A 27 -16.62 11.54 17.74
N GLY A 28 -17.12 12.67 18.26
CA GLY A 28 -18.01 12.74 19.42
C GLY A 28 -19.44 12.23 19.16
N GLY A 29 -19.76 11.84 17.91
CA GLY A 29 -21.05 11.25 17.53
C GLY A 29 -22.05 12.22 16.93
N ALA A 30 -21.66 13.47 16.63
CA ALA A 30 -22.54 14.41 15.93
C ALA A 30 -22.84 13.95 14.50
N THR A 31 -24.09 14.13 14.04
CA THR A 31 -24.44 13.83 12.65
C THR A 31 -23.81 14.84 11.69
N LEU A 32 -23.49 14.43 10.46
CA LEU A 32 -22.91 15.32 9.44
C LEU A 32 -23.76 16.58 9.19
N LYS A 33 -25.09 16.50 9.35
CA LYS A 33 -25.98 17.65 9.22
C LYS A 33 -25.79 18.65 10.37
N ALA A 34 -25.65 18.15 11.60
CA ALA A 34 -25.40 18.99 12.77
C ALA A 34 -24.03 19.69 12.66
N VAL A 35 -22.98 18.95 12.31
CA VAL A 35 -21.64 19.51 12.09
C VAL A 35 -21.65 20.55 10.95
N ARG A 36 -22.37 20.28 9.86
CA ARG A 36 -22.55 21.26 8.78
C ARG A 36 -23.13 22.58 9.29
N ASP A 37 -24.23 22.49 10.05
CA ASP A 37 -24.99 23.67 10.51
C ASP A 37 -24.22 24.46 11.57
N GLU A 38 -23.51 23.76 12.47
CA GLU A 38 -22.74 24.34 13.56
C GLU A 38 -21.48 25.08 13.06
N TYR A 39 -20.77 24.49 12.10
CA TYR A 39 -19.50 25.04 11.59
C TYR A 39 -19.65 25.78 10.24
N GLY A 40 -20.88 26.01 9.79
CA GLY A 40 -21.17 26.88 8.64
C GLY A 40 -20.76 26.32 7.27
N TYR A 41 -20.72 25.00 7.10
CA TYR A 41 -20.40 24.39 5.80
C TYR A 41 -21.55 24.55 4.82
N ARG A 42 -21.22 24.84 3.54
CA ARG A 42 -22.22 25.07 2.48
C ARG A 42 -23.17 23.89 2.29
N ASN A 43 -22.65 22.67 2.38
CA ASN A 43 -23.42 21.44 2.27
C ASN A 43 -22.71 20.28 2.98
N VAL A 44 -23.41 19.14 3.08
CA VAL A 44 -22.89 17.94 3.73
C VAL A 44 -21.63 17.42 3.04
N THR A 45 -21.54 17.51 1.71
CA THR A 45 -20.35 17.08 0.95
C THR A 45 -19.12 17.90 1.30
N THR A 46 -19.25 19.22 1.44
CA THR A 46 -18.14 20.10 1.86
C THR A 46 -17.72 19.85 3.30
N CYS A 47 -18.68 19.52 4.18
CA CYS A 47 -18.41 19.10 5.55
C CYS A 47 -17.65 17.77 5.59
N MET A 48 -18.05 16.80 4.78
CA MET A 48 -17.38 15.50 4.70
C MET A 48 -15.96 15.64 4.17
N ALA A 49 -15.74 16.44 3.13
CA ALA A 49 -14.41 16.74 2.63
C ALA A 49 -13.51 17.45 3.66
N ALA A 50 -14.09 18.31 4.51
CA ALA A 50 -13.36 18.96 5.62
C ALA A 50 -12.91 17.94 6.68
N ILE A 51 -13.82 17.07 7.10
CA ILE A 51 -13.53 15.98 8.04
C ILE A 51 -12.46 15.04 7.46
N GLU A 52 -12.55 14.68 6.19
CA GLU A 52 -11.55 13.83 5.52
C GLU A 52 -10.17 14.50 5.46
N ARG A 53 -10.09 15.81 5.17
CA ARG A 53 -8.82 16.56 5.22
C ARG A 53 -8.24 16.59 6.62
N ALA A 54 -9.05 16.89 7.63
CA ALA A 54 -8.62 16.88 9.02
C ALA A 54 -8.13 15.51 9.45
N LEU A 55 -8.86 14.45 9.11
CA LEU A 55 -8.50 13.07 9.40
C LEU A 55 -7.18 12.72 8.71
N LYS A 56 -7.02 13.08 7.44
CA LYS A 56 -5.79 12.85 6.69
C LYS A 56 -4.61 13.59 7.33
N ARG A 57 -4.75 14.85 7.72
CA ARG A 57 -3.70 15.60 8.44
C ARG A 57 -3.37 14.98 9.79
N ALA A 58 -4.37 14.56 10.55
CA ALA A 58 -4.19 13.90 11.84
C ALA A 58 -3.43 12.56 11.71
N LEU A 59 -3.57 11.89 10.57
CA LEU A 59 -2.89 10.63 10.23
C LEU A 59 -1.57 10.83 9.47
N GLU A 60 -1.38 11.95 8.77
CA GLU A 60 -0.17 12.26 8.00
C GLU A 60 1.03 12.37 8.93
N GLY A 61 2.07 11.58 8.66
CA GLY A 61 3.28 11.55 9.47
C GLY A 61 3.15 10.78 10.79
N GLN A 62 2.01 10.13 11.07
CA GLN A 62 1.96 9.17 12.17
C GLN A 62 2.84 7.97 11.85
N ASP A 63 3.93 7.84 12.60
CA ASP A 63 4.74 6.64 12.63
C ASP A 63 3.86 5.46 13.08
N PRO A 64 3.68 4.41 12.25
CA PRO A 64 2.87 3.25 12.60
C PRO A 64 3.30 2.60 13.92
N GLU A 65 4.59 2.68 14.26
CA GLU A 65 5.09 2.18 15.55
C GLU A 65 4.60 3.06 16.72
N ARG A 66 4.67 4.39 16.58
CA ARG A 66 4.09 5.31 17.56
C ARG A 66 2.59 5.10 17.75
N ALA A 67 1.84 4.91 16.66
CA ALA A 67 0.40 4.64 16.71
C ALA A 67 0.11 3.31 17.45
N ARG A 68 0.86 2.24 17.15
CA ARG A 68 0.78 0.96 17.89
C ARG A 68 1.04 1.14 19.38
N ARG A 69 2.09 1.89 19.75
CA ARG A 69 2.43 2.14 21.16
C ARG A 69 1.32 2.88 21.91
N ILE A 70 0.68 3.86 21.27
CA ILE A 70 -0.47 4.58 21.85
C ILE A 70 -1.64 3.63 22.06
N GLU A 71 -1.94 2.77 21.08
CA GLU A 71 -3.04 1.82 21.18
C GLU A 71 -2.78 0.75 22.27
N ILE A 72 -1.55 0.25 22.38
CA ILE A 72 -1.16 -0.65 23.49
C ILE A 72 -1.41 0.05 24.83
N ALA A 73 -1.03 1.32 24.98
CA ALA A 73 -1.26 2.06 26.22
C ALA A 73 -2.76 2.26 26.54
N ARG A 74 -3.61 2.43 25.52
CA ARG A 74 -5.07 2.49 25.68
C ARG A 74 -5.65 1.15 26.11
N ILE A 75 -5.18 0.05 25.51
CA ILE A 75 -5.57 -1.31 25.91
C ILE A 75 -5.16 -1.57 27.35
N ASP A 76 -3.93 -1.24 27.74
CA ASP A 76 -3.44 -1.38 29.12
C ASP A 76 -4.30 -0.58 30.12
N ALA A 77 -4.78 0.60 29.72
CA ALA A 77 -5.67 1.41 30.55
C ALA A 77 -7.06 0.78 30.71
N MET A 78 -7.64 0.25 29.63
CA MET A 78 -8.91 -0.48 29.69
C MET A 78 -8.80 -1.75 30.52
N GLU A 79 -7.74 -2.53 30.30
CA GLU A 79 -7.47 -3.77 31.03
C GLU A 79 -7.33 -3.50 32.53
N ARG A 80 -6.59 -2.45 32.93
CA ARG A 80 -6.48 -2.04 34.34
C ARG A 80 -7.83 -1.72 34.99
N ALA A 81 -8.79 -1.19 34.23
CA ALA A 81 -10.11 -0.87 34.73
C ALA A 81 -10.99 -2.12 34.95
N ILE A 82 -10.91 -3.11 34.05
CA ILE A 82 -11.77 -4.30 34.09
C ILE A 82 -11.16 -5.49 34.86
N TYR A 83 -9.84 -5.52 35.02
CA TYR A 83 -9.11 -6.65 35.61
C TYR A 83 -9.55 -6.99 37.04
N PRO A 84 -9.82 -6.02 37.96
CA PRO A 84 -10.29 -6.36 39.31
C PRO A 84 -11.57 -7.19 39.31
N SER A 85 -12.57 -6.81 38.50
CA SER A 85 -13.83 -7.55 38.39
C SER A 85 -13.65 -8.93 37.74
N ALA A 86 -12.69 -9.06 36.83
CA ALA A 86 -12.34 -10.37 36.27
C ALA A 86 -11.71 -11.30 37.33
N VAL A 87 -10.85 -10.76 38.22
CA VAL A 87 -10.25 -11.53 39.33
C VAL A 87 -11.31 -11.98 40.34
N GLU A 88 -12.36 -11.19 40.54
CA GLU A 88 -13.52 -11.53 41.39
C GLU A 88 -14.43 -12.61 40.78
N GLY A 89 -14.19 -13.02 39.53
CA GLY A 89 -14.92 -14.10 38.87
C GLY A 89 -16.06 -13.65 37.96
N ASP A 90 -16.17 -12.35 37.63
CA ASP A 90 -17.13 -11.89 36.63
C ASP A 90 -16.74 -12.45 35.25
N LEU A 91 -17.51 -13.44 34.78
CA LEU A 91 -17.30 -14.14 33.50
C LEU A 91 -17.29 -13.17 32.31
N LYS A 92 -18.05 -12.07 32.36
CA LYS A 92 -18.05 -11.06 31.28
C LYS A 92 -16.73 -10.31 31.27
N CYS A 93 -16.23 -9.87 32.43
CA CYS A 93 -14.95 -9.18 32.54
C CYS A 93 -13.77 -10.11 32.21
N ILE A 94 -13.84 -11.39 32.58
CA ILE A 94 -12.84 -12.40 32.18
C ILE A 94 -12.74 -12.49 30.66
N ASN A 95 -13.87 -12.66 29.96
CA ASN A 95 -13.89 -12.72 28.50
C ASN A 95 -13.37 -11.41 27.86
N GLN A 96 -13.69 -10.25 28.45
CA GLN A 96 -13.17 -8.97 27.99
C GLN A 96 -11.65 -8.84 28.19
N CYS A 97 -11.11 -9.29 29.32
CA CYS A 97 -9.67 -9.30 29.58
C CYS A 97 -8.95 -10.19 28.56
N VAL A 98 -9.46 -11.39 28.28
CA VAL A 98 -8.90 -12.29 27.26
C VAL A 98 -8.88 -11.61 25.88
N SER A 99 -10.00 -10.99 25.48
CA SER A 99 -10.10 -10.28 24.18
C SER A 99 -9.14 -9.09 24.07
N LEU A 100 -9.01 -8.28 25.12
CA LEU A 100 -8.04 -7.18 25.18
C LEU A 100 -6.60 -7.70 25.16
N GLY A 101 -6.30 -8.74 25.92
CA GLY A 101 -4.98 -9.38 25.98
C GLY A 101 -4.55 -9.97 24.63
N GLU A 102 -5.46 -10.64 23.91
CA GLU A 102 -5.21 -11.08 22.53
C GLU A 102 -4.90 -9.91 21.60
N ARG A 103 -5.67 -8.81 21.70
CA ARG A 103 -5.43 -7.62 20.87
C ARG A 103 -4.10 -6.95 21.20
N ARG A 104 -3.71 -6.93 22.47
CA ARG A 104 -2.41 -6.46 22.93
C ARG A 104 -1.26 -7.30 22.38
N LEU A 105 -1.35 -8.63 22.51
CA LEU A 105 -0.36 -9.57 21.96
C LEU A 105 -0.23 -9.42 20.45
N ARG A 106 -1.34 -9.26 19.72
CA ARG A 106 -1.31 -8.99 18.27
C ARG A 106 -0.53 -7.72 17.90
N LEU A 107 -0.66 -6.66 18.69
CA LEU A 107 0.07 -5.42 18.45
C LEU A 107 1.57 -5.53 18.80
N LEU A 108 1.91 -6.38 19.77
CA LEU A 108 3.30 -6.67 20.17
C LEU A 108 4.02 -7.61 19.19
N ASP A 109 3.33 -8.64 18.70
CA ASP A 109 3.88 -9.64 17.77
C ASP A 109 3.89 -9.17 16.32
N SER A 110 3.28 -8.02 16.01
CA SER A 110 3.27 -7.46 14.66
C SER A 110 4.72 -7.17 14.23
N PRO A 111 5.25 -7.83 13.19
CA PRO A 111 6.61 -7.57 12.73
C PRO A 111 6.69 -6.11 12.32
N GLY A 112 7.49 -5.32 13.05
CA GLY A 112 7.71 -3.92 12.74
C GLY A 112 8.10 -3.80 11.26
N SER A 113 7.23 -3.20 10.45
CA SER A 113 7.47 -3.01 9.03
C SER A 113 8.62 -2.01 8.86
N LYS A 114 9.87 -2.50 8.91
CA LYS A 114 11.07 -1.68 8.74
C LYS A 114 11.35 -1.31 7.27
N GLY A 115 10.45 -1.67 6.36
CA GLY A 115 10.61 -1.49 4.91
C GLY A 115 9.56 -0.55 4.33
N ASN A 116 9.92 0.08 3.21
CA ASN A 116 9.06 0.94 2.40
C ASN A 116 7.82 0.23 1.78
N GLY A 117 7.52 -1.02 2.17
CA GLY A 117 6.52 -1.89 1.54
C GLY A 117 7.04 -2.58 0.28
N LEU A 118 6.56 -3.79 0.03
CA LEU A 118 6.80 -4.53 -1.20
C LEU A 118 6.22 -3.79 -2.41
N THR A 119 5.06 -3.14 -2.26
CA THR A 119 4.43 -2.36 -3.34
C THR A 119 5.36 -1.25 -3.84
N LYS A 120 5.98 -0.49 -2.93
CA LYS A 120 6.91 0.59 -3.32
C LYS A 120 8.15 0.06 -4.02
N SER A 121 8.65 -1.10 -3.60
CA SER A 121 9.80 -1.77 -4.23
C SER A 121 9.44 -2.30 -5.63
N TYR A 122 8.22 -2.82 -5.78
CA TYR A 122 7.66 -3.25 -7.05
C TYR A 122 7.52 -2.08 -8.03
N GLU A 123 6.91 -0.96 -7.60
CA GLU A 123 6.79 0.24 -8.44
C GLU A 123 8.15 0.80 -8.88
N SER A 124 9.15 0.80 -7.99
CA SER A 124 10.51 1.21 -8.35
C SER A 124 11.09 0.33 -9.46
N THR A 125 10.82 -0.97 -9.41
CA THR A 125 11.25 -1.93 -10.43
C THR A 125 10.56 -1.66 -11.78
N VAL A 126 9.24 -1.49 -11.78
CA VAL A 126 8.46 -1.15 -12.99
C VAL A 126 8.95 0.16 -13.60
N LEU A 127 9.20 1.18 -12.79
CA LEU A 127 9.74 2.46 -13.27
C LEU A 127 11.11 2.28 -13.95
N GLN A 128 12.01 1.50 -13.36
CA GLN A 128 13.32 1.23 -13.96
C GLN A 128 13.20 0.46 -15.29
N LEU A 129 12.27 -0.49 -15.39
CA LEU A 129 12.03 -1.23 -16.63
C LEU A 129 11.46 -0.31 -17.73
N ARG A 130 10.51 0.58 -17.39
CA ARG A 130 9.99 1.61 -18.30
C ARG A 130 11.11 2.54 -18.78
N ASN A 131 11.96 3.02 -17.87
CA ASN A 131 13.08 3.90 -18.21
C ASN A 131 14.10 3.23 -19.16
N LYS A 132 14.26 1.91 -19.03
CA LYS A 132 15.10 1.10 -19.92
C LYS A 132 14.39 0.68 -21.21
N ARG A 133 13.13 1.06 -21.40
CA ARG A 133 12.26 0.62 -22.51
C ARG A 133 12.17 -0.90 -22.63
N ALA A 134 12.27 -1.60 -21.50
CA ALA A 134 12.20 -3.06 -21.42
C ALA A 134 10.76 -3.58 -21.35
N ILE A 135 9.79 -2.70 -21.08
CA ILE A 135 8.37 -2.99 -21.01
C ILE A 135 7.59 -1.86 -21.70
N SER A 136 6.42 -2.18 -22.24
CA SER A 136 5.56 -1.28 -23.02
C SER A 136 4.12 -1.27 -22.51
N ALA A 137 3.20 -0.65 -23.26
CA ALA A 137 1.79 -0.54 -22.85
C ALA A 137 1.07 -1.90 -22.85
N GLU A 138 1.53 -2.82 -23.70
CA GLU A 138 1.05 -4.20 -23.83
C GLU A 138 1.27 -5.00 -22.54
N ASP A 139 2.26 -4.63 -21.72
CA ASP A 139 2.59 -5.30 -20.47
C ASP A 139 1.72 -4.86 -19.27
N GLU A 140 0.81 -3.88 -19.45
CA GLU A 140 0.09 -3.25 -18.35
C GLU A 140 -0.72 -4.27 -17.51
N ALA A 141 -1.30 -5.30 -18.14
CA ALA A 141 -2.02 -6.35 -17.43
C ALA A 141 -1.11 -7.14 -16.47
N ALA A 142 0.12 -7.47 -16.90
CA ALA A 142 1.10 -8.14 -16.05
C ALA A 142 1.60 -7.21 -14.94
N ILE A 143 1.82 -5.93 -15.26
CA ILE A 143 2.22 -4.91 -14.28
C ILE A 143 1.16 -4.78 -13.18
N GLN A 144 -0.12 -4.61 -13.56
CA GLN A 144 -1.23 -4.48 -12.62
C GLN A 144 -1.43 -5.74 -11.77
N SER A 145 -1.25 -6.93 -12.36
CA SER A 145 -1.31 -8.18 -11.60
C SER A 145 -0.27 -8.23 -10.49
N GLY A 146 0.96 -7.78 -10.76
CA GLY A 146 2.01 -7.71 -9.75
C GLY A 146 1.74 -6.64 -8.68
N ARG A 147 1.09 -5.52 -9.04
CA ARG A 147 0.64 -4.50 -8.07
C ARG A 147 -0.32 -5.09 -7.05
N LEU A 148 -1.38 -5.76 -7.53
CA LEU A 148 -2.39 -6.37 -6.68
C LEU A 148 -1.78 -7.38 -5.71
N ILE A 149 -0.84 -8.22 -6.18
CA ILE A 149 -0.16 -9.17 -5.32
C ILE A 149 0.71 -8.47 -4.28
N ALA A 150 1.50 -7.47 -4.68
CA ALA A 150 2.36 -6.73 -3.77
C ALA A 150 1.54 -5.98 -2.70
N GLU A 151 0.42 -5.36 -3.09
CA GLU A 151 -0.52 -4.70 -2.18
C GLU A 151 -1.17 -5.68 -1.21
N GLN A 152 -1.58 -6.86 -1.67
CA GLN A 152 -2.16 -7.90 -0.81
C GLN A 152 -1.15 -8.41 0.22
N ILE A 153 0.11 -8.60 -0.18
CA ILE A 153 1.19 -9.00 0.72
C ILE A 153 1.45 -7.89 1.75
N ASP A 154 1.58 -6.63 1.31
CA ASP A 154 1.78 -5.49 2.21
C ASP A 154 0.61 -5.31 3.19
N TYR A 155 -0.63 -5.47 2.71
CA TYR A 155 -1.82 -5.43 3.54
C TYR A 155 -1.77 -6.53 4.61
N ALA A 156 -1.50 -7.77 4.22
CA ALA A 156 -1.48 -8.89 5.14
C ALA A 156 -0.37 -8.73 6.19
N ILE A 157 0.84 -8.33 5.80
CA ILE A 157 1.94 -8.09 6.74
C ILE A 157 1.60 -6.99 7.75
N ARG A 158 0.87 -5.96 7.33
CA ARG A 158 0.52 -4.82 8.20
C ARG A 158 -0.70 -5.07 9.09
N ASN A 159 -1.68 -5.83 8.62
CA ASN A 159 -3.02 -5.88 9.22
C ASN A 159 -3.45 -7.27 9.69
N CYS A 160 -2.86 -8.34 9.16
CA CYS A 160 -3.27 -9.71 9.44
C CYS A 160 -2.31 -10.40 10.43
N THR A 161 -2.71 -11.58 10.92
CA THR A 161 -1.88 -12.41 11.81
C THR A 161 -2.00 -13.89 11.48
N GLY A 162 -1.03 -14.69 11.96
CA GLY A 162 -1.06 -16.14 11.85
C GLY A 162 -1.27 -16.64 10.42
N GLN A 163 -2.29 -17.48 10.22
CA GLN A 163 -2.53 -18.16 8.94
C GLN A 163 -2.81 -17.21 7.76
N GLU A 164 -3.38 -16.03 8.00
CA GLU A 164 -3.68 -15.07 6.94
C GLU A 164 -2.40 -14.47 6.34
N VAL A 165 -1.42 -14.15 7.19
CA VAL A 165 -0.08 -13.70 6.73
C VAL A 165 0.60 -14.82 5.96
N THR A 166 0.56 -16.05 6.49
CA THR A 166 1.13 -17.21 5.80
C THR A 166 0.51 -17.41 4.42
N LYS A 167 -0.82 -17.29 4.29
CA LYS A 167 -1.54 -17.35 3.00
C LYS A 167 -1.10 -16.27 2.03
N ALA A 168 -0.93 -15.03 2.49
CA ALA A 168 -0.46 -13.95 1.64
C ALA A 168 0.99 -14.18 1.18
N LEU A 169 1.87 -14.69 2.05
CA LEU A 169 3.25 -15.01 1.69
C LEU A 169 3.35 -16.14 0.65
N TYR A 170 2.36 -17.02 0.54
CA TYR A 170 2.28 -17.98 -0.58
C TYR A 170 2.05 -17.33 -1.94
N LEU A 171 1.75 -16.03 -2.02
CA LEU A 171 1.69 -15.29 -3.28
C LEU A 171 3.07 -14.84 -3.79
N MET A 172 4.12 -14.93 -2.96
CA MET A 172 5.48 -14.51 -3.33
C MET A 172 6.00 -15.20 -4.61
N PRO A 173 5.80 -16.52 -4.82
CA PRO A 173 6.19 -17.17 -6.07
C PRO A 173 5.44 -16.62 -7.30
N HIS A 174 4.17 -16.24 -7.17
CA HIS A 174 3.41 -15.64 -8.26
C HIS A 174 3.94 -14.25 -8.61
N LEU A 175 4.28 -13.43 -7.61
CA LEU A 175 4.95 -12.16 -7.83
C LEU A 175 6.30 -12.34 -8.55
N MET A 176 7.10 -13.32 -8.11
CA MET A 176 8.37 -13.65 -8.75
C MET A 176 8.20 -14.09 -10.20
N ASN A 177 7.14 -14.85 -10.51
CA ASN A 177 6.83 -15.24 -11.89
C ASN A 177 6.50 -14.02 -12.76
N ILE A 178 5.73 -13.06 -12.26
CA ILE A 178 5.44 -11.80 -12.98
C ILE A 178 6.74 -11.02 -13.22
N LEU A 179 7.58 -10.86 -12.19
CA LEU A 179 8.87 -10.21 -12.31
C LEU A 179 9.80 -10.91 -13.32
N ASN A 180 9.77 -12.24 -13.38
CA ASN A 180 10.48 -13.00 -14.40
C ASN A 180 9.95 -12.68 -15.80
N THR A 181 8.63 -12.72 -16.02
CA THR A 181 7.99 -12.40 -17.29
C THR A 181 8.34 -10.99 -17.78
N LEU A 182 8.38 -10.01 -16.86
CA LEU A 182 8.73 -8.62 -17.18
C LEU A 182 10.24 -8.38 -17.38
N GLY A 183 11.10 -9.41 -17.35
CA GLY A 183 12.55 -9.21 -17.49
C GLY A 183 13.22 -8.57 -16.25
N ALA A 184 12.55 -8.55 -15.10
CA ALA A 184 13.01 -7.85 -13.90
C ALA A 184 14.12 -8.60 -13.14
N THR A 185 14.26 -9.91 -13.34
CA THR A 185 15.26 -10.73 -12.63
C THR A 185 16.54 -10.94 -13.45
N PRO A 186 17.69 -11.18 -12.81
CA PRO A 186 18.93 -11.49 -13.54
C PRO A 186 18.79 -12.69 -14.47
N GLU A 187 18.02 -13.70 -14.06
CA GLU A 187 17.80 -14.90 -14.85
C GLU A 187 16.95 -14.61 -16.10
N SER A 188 15.84 -13.87 -15.97
CA SER A 188 15.01 -13.54 -17.14
C SER A 188 15.74 -12.64 -18.13
N ARG A 189 16.56 -11.70 -17.65
CA ARG A 189 17.43 -10.89 -18.52
C ARG A 189 18.43 -11.73 -19.30
N LYS A 190 19.06 -12.73 -18.67
CA LYS A 190 19.99 -13.65 -19.35
C LYS A 190 19.26 -14.48 -20.43
N LYS A 191 18.07 -15.00 -20.11
CA LYS A 191 17.25 -15.76 -21.08
C LYS A 191 16.84 -14.92 -22.28
N MET A 192 16.40 -13.69 -22.05
CA MET A 192 16.06 -12.76 -23.12
C MET A 192 17.28 -12.41 -23.99
N ALA A 193 18.44 -12.16 -23.38
CA ALA A 193 19.66 -11.88 -24.13
C ALA A 193 20.06 -13.08 -25.02
N ALA A 194 19.97 -14.30 -24.50
CA ALA A 194 20.26 -15.51 -25.26
C ALA A 194 19.30 -15.74 -26.44
N MET A 195 18.00 -15.48 -26.27
CA MET A 195 17.02 -15.58 -27.37
C MET A 195 17.27 -14.56 -28.48
N VAL A 196 17.70 -13.35 -28.14
CA VAL A 196 18.07 -12.33 -29.13
C VAL A 196 19.32 -12.73 -29.90
N ASP A 197 20.26 -13.40 -29.26
CA ASP A 197 21.51 -13.85 -29.90
C ASP A 197 21.24 -15.02 -30.86
N SER A 198 20.46 -16.02 -30.45
CA SER A 198 20.08 -17.14 -31.32
C SER A 198 19.25 -16.71 -32.53
N GLY A 199 18.36 -15.72 -32.36
CA GLY A 199 17.57 -15.17 -33.47
C GLY A 199 18.42 -14.42 -34.50
N LYS A 200 19.55 -13.84 -34.11
CA LYS A 200 20.49 -13.21 -35.05
C LYS A 200 21.27 -14.23 -35.86
N GLU A 201 21.60 -15.38 -35.27
CA GLU A 201 22.25 -16.49 -35.98
C GLU A 201 21.32 -17.09 -37.05
N GLU A 202 20.02 -17.22 -36.77
CA GLU A 202 19.04 -17.73 -37.75
C GLU A 202 18.76 -16.74 -38.89
N ILE A 203 18.69 -15.43 -38.63
CA ILE A 203 18.48 -14.41 -39.67
C ILE A 203 19.75 -14.22 -40.53
N GLY A 204 20.93 -14.51 -39.98
CA GLY A 204 22.20 -14.47 -40.69
C GLY A 204 22.53 -15.71 -41.53
N ALA A 205 21.74 -16.78 -41.41
CA ALA A 205 21.87 -17.95 -42.26
C ALA A 205 21.26 -17.64 -43.64
N GLU A 206 22.09 -17.55 -44.69
CA GLU A 206 21.62 -17.38 -46.07
C GLU A 206 20.53 -18.41 -46.38
N ASP A 207 19.40 -17.94 -46.90
CA ASP A 207 18.32 -18.84 -47.32
C ASP A 207 18.87 -19.80 -48.38
N PRO A 208 18.70 -21.12 -48.19
CA PRO A 208 19.27 -22.12 -49.08
C PRO A 208 18.84 -21.96 -50.55
N LEU A 209 17.68 -21.32 -50.83
CA LEU A 209 17.28 -20.96 -52.19
C LEU A 209 18.06 -19.77 -52.76
N THR A 210 18.38 -18.77 -51.94
CA THR A 210 19.22 -17.63 -52.35
C THR A 210 20.66 -18.08 -52.58
N ALA A 211 21.22 -18.90 -51.69
CA ALA A 211 22.56 -19.49 -51.87
C ALA A 211 22.66 -20.39 -53.12
N PHE A 212 21.59 -21.15 -53.45
CA PHE A 212 21.55 -21.99 -54.65
C PHE A 212 21.45 -21.19 -55.95
N THR A 213 20.68 -20.10 -55.96
CA THR A 213 20.51 -19.24 -57.14
C THR A 213 21.78 -18.46 -57.47
N THR A 214 22.50 -17.96 -56.47
CA THR A 214 23.80 -17.30 -56.69
C THR A 214 24.84 -18.28 -57.25
N LYS A 215 24.81 -19.54 -56.82
CA LYS A 215 25.76 -20.58 -57.26
C LYS A 215 25.45 -21.14 -58.65
N SER A 216 24.18 -21.21 -59.04
CA SER A 216 23.76 -21.82 -60.31
C SER A 216 23.70 -20.84 -61.48
N PHE A 217 23.50 -19.54 -61.24
CA PHE A 217 23.31 -18.53 -62.29
C PHE A 217 24.36 -17.40 -62.30
N GLY A 218 25.32 -17.39 -61.36
CA GLY A 218 26.33 -16.34 -61.21
C GLY A 218 27.65 -16.52 -61.99
N ARG A 219 27.73 -17.45 -62.95
CA ARG A 219 28.90 -17.60 -63.84
C ARG A 219 28.47 -17.77 -65.29
N SER A 220 28.32 -16.65 -65.99
CA SER A 220 28.78 -16.37 -67.37
C SER A 220 28.43 -14.94 -67.72
#